data_AF-A0A8H2K795-F1
#
_entry.id   AF-A0A8H2K795-F1
#
_cell.length_a   1.000
_cell.length_b   1.000
_cell.length_c   1.000
_cell.angle_alpha   90.00
_cell.angle_beta   90.00
_cell.angle_gamma   90.00
#
_symmetry.space_group_name_H-M   'P 1'
#
loop_
_entity.id
_entity.type
_entity.pdbx_description
1 polymer ?
#
loop_
_entity_poly.entity_id
_entity_poly.type
_entity_poly.pdbx_seq_one_letter_code
_entity_poly.pdbx_strand_id
1 'polypeptide(L)' 'MVFTYKATFEELVSCINQKLEKSGGSIVRQEERYSSIEPGAIEKLEEYYRTRGYDFDWEEENNLFVAIITPQ' A
#
# COMPACT_ATOMS: atom_id res chain seq x y z
N MET A 1 6.92 0.68 25.17
CA MET A 1 6.87 -0.44 24.19
C MET A 1 7.15 0.16 22.83
N VAL A 2 8.24 -0.25 22.17
CA VAL A 2 8.49 0.11 20.77
C VAL A 2 7.58 -0.79 19.95
N PHE A 3 6.50 -0.23 19.38
CA PHE A 3 5.70 -0.96 18.41
C PHE A 3 6.52 -1.02 17.12
N THR A 4 7.26 -2.11 16.93
CA THR A 4 7.83 -2.44 15.62
C THR A 4 6.68 -2.93 14.76
N TYR A 5 5.98 -2.00 14.13
CA TYR A 5 5.07 -2.34 13.04
C TYR A 5 5.90 -3.05 11.96
N LYS A 6 5.38 -4.15 11.41
CA LYS A 6 6.10 -4.93 10.38
C LYS A 6 5.96 -4.32 8.99
N ALA A 7 5.01 -3.40 8.80
CA ALA A 7 4.77 -2.72 7.55
C ALA A 7 4.53 -1.23 7.82
N THR A 8 5.60 -0.45 7.70
CA THR A 8 5.56 1.00 7.73
C THR A 8 5.09 1.58 6.39
N PHE A 9 4.72 2.86 6.37
CA PHE A 9 4.40 3.57 5.13
C PHE A 9 5.53 3.45 4.09
N GLU A 10 6.78 3.65 4.51
CA GLU A 10 7.94 3.61 3.62
C GLU A 10 8.17 2.21 3.01
N GLU A 11 7.97 1.16 3.80
CA GLU A 11 8.08 -0.22 3.33
C GLU A 11 6.97 -0.57 2.33
N LEU A 12 5.73 -0.17 2.62
CA LEU A 12 4.59 -0.41 1.74
C LEU A 12 4.77 0.32 0.41
N VAL A 13 5.19 1.60 0.43
CA VAL A 13 5.50 2.35 -0.79
C VAL A 13 6.62 1.69 -1.57
N SER A 14 7.72 1.30 -0.92
CA SER A 14 8.84 0.64 -1.57
C SER A 14 8.40 -0.66 -2.26
N CYS A 15 7.61 -1.49 -1.57
CA CYS A 15 7.12 -2.76 -2.10
C CYS A 15 6.19 -2.57 -3.31
N ILE A 16 5.23 -1.64 -3.21
CA ILE A 16 4.28 -1.33 -4.28
C ILE A 16 5.00 -0.72 -5.49
N ASN A 17 5.92 0.24 -5.28
CA ASN A 17 6.69 0.86 -6.36
C ASN A 17 7.52 -0.18 -7.13
N GLN A 18 8.19 -1.09 -6.43
CA GLN A 18 8.93 -2.18 -7.09
C GLN A 18 8.01 -3.07 -7.93
N LYS A 19 6.78 -3.32 -7.47
CA LYS A 19 5.78 -4.06 -8.25
C LYS A 19 5.32 -3.25 -9.47
N LEU A 20 5.09 -1.95 -9.33
CA LEU A 20 4.70 -1.07 -10.42
C LEU A 20 5.78 -1.03 -11.51
N GLU A 21 7.05 -0.87 -11.14
CA GLU A 21 8.19 -0.90 -12.05
C GLU A 21 8.29 -2.25 -12.78
N LYS A 22 8.15 -3.37 -12.06
CA LYS A 22 8.18 -4.73 -12.66
C LYS A 22 6.98 -5.00 -13.57
N SER A 23 5.82 -4.43 -13.27
CA SER A 23 4.58 -4.62 -14.03
C SER A 23 4.49 -3.74 -15.29
N GLY A 24 5.46 -2.84 -15.49
CA GLY A 24 5.44 -1.88 -16.59
C GLY A 24 4.31 -0.85 -16.49
N GLY A 25 3.89 -0.50 -15.27
CA GLY A 25 2.74 0.38 -15.05
C GLY A 25 1.40 -0.30 -15.32
N SER A 26 1.25 -1.57 -14.92
CA SER A 26 -0.05 -2.25 -14.87
C SER A 26 -0.66 -2.15 -13.46
N ILE A 27 -1.89 -2.63 -13.29
CA ILE A 27 -2.55 -2.72 -11.98
C ILE A 27 -1.69 -3.55 -11.03
N VAL A 28 -1.42 -2.99 -9.85
CA VAL A 28 -0.64 -3.65 -8.79
C VAL A 28 -1.53 -3.96 -7.60
N ARG A 29 -1.41 -5.18 -7.09
CA ARG A 29 -2.06 -5.63 -5.86
C ARG A 29 -1.02 -5.87 -4.77
N GLN A 30 -1.19 -5.20 -3.64
CA GLN A 30 -0.38 -5.38 -2.44
C GLN A 30 -1.24 -5.95 -1.33
N GLU A 31 -0.75 -7.01 -0.71
CA GLU A 31 -1.39 -7.63 0.44
C GLU A 31 -0.47 -7.49 1.64
N GLU A 32 -1.04 -7.13 2.79
CA GLU A 32 -0.31 -7.09 4.04
C GLU A 32 -1.27 -7.39 5.19
N ARG A 33 -0.76 -7.91 6.30
CA ARG A 33 -1.61 -8.13 7.47
C ARG A 33 -2.01 -6.78 8.07
N TYR A 34 -3.31 -6.47 8.15
CA TYR A 34 -3.80 -5.16 8.60
C TYR A 34 -3.28 -4.78 9.99
N SER A 35 -3.32 -5.72 10.94
CA SER A 35 -2.79 -5.53 12.30
C SER A 35 -1.27 -5.27 12.38
N SER A 36 -0.54 -5.50 11.28
CA SER A 36 0.90 -5.25 11.19
C SER A 36 1.24 -3.87 10.63
N ILE A 37 0.25 -3.17 10.06
CA ILE A 37 0.40 -1.89 9.40
C ILE A 37 0.46 -0.78 10.44
N GLU A 38 1.38 0.17 10.25
CA GLU A 38 1.45 1.37 11.09
C GLU A 38 0.14 2.18 10.99
N PRO A 39 -0.43 2.65 12.12
CA PRO A 39 -1.60 3.51 12.14
C PRO A 39 -1.41 4.75 11.26
N GLY A 40 -2.36 5.02 10.37
CA GLY A 40 -2.31 6.15 9.43
C GLY A 40 -1.43 5.92 8.19
N ALA A 41 -0.76 4.76 8.05
CA ALA A 41 0.01 4.46 6.84
C ALA A 41 -0.90 4.28 5.61
N ILE A 42 -2.11 3.74 5.78
CA ILE A 42 -3.07 3.55 4.68
C ILE A 42 -3.54 4.89 4.11
N GLU A 43 -3.91 5.84 4.98
CA GLU A 43 -4.31 7.20 4.57
C GLU A 43 -3.16 7.91 3.82
N LYS A 44 -1.93 7.79 4.33
CA LYS A 44 -0.73 8.32 3.65
C LYS A 44 -0.49 7.66 2.29
N LEU A 45 -0.71 6.34 2.18
CA LEU A 45 -0.58 5.62 0.90
C LEU A 45 -1.59 6.14 -0.13
N GLU A 46 -2.86 6.30 0.27
CA GLU A 46 -3.92 6.81 -0.60
C GLU A 46 -3.57 8.20 -1.14
N GLU A 47 -3.16 9.14 -0.27
CA GLU A 47 -2.73 10.48 -0.69
C GLU A 47 -1.51 10.43 -1.61
N TYR A 48 -0.51 9.62 -1.25
CA TYR A 48 0.73 9.48 -2.02
C TYR A 48 0.51 8.97 -3.44
N TYR A 49 -0.38 7.98 -3.64
CA TYR A 49 -0.65 7.44 -4.97
C TYR A 49 -1.58 8.35 -5.78
N ARG A 50 -2.61 8.94 -5.16
CA ARG A 50 -3.49 9.91 -5.84
C ARG A 50 -2.74 11.14 -6.34
N THR A 51 -1.83 11.70 -5.54
CA THR A 51 -1.01 12.86 -5.95
C THR A 51 -0.05 12.55 -7.10
N ARG A 52 0.24 11.27 -7.35
CA ARG A 52 1.10 10.79 -8.44
C ARG A 52 0.32 10.35 -9.68
N GLY A 53 -1.00 10.52 -9.69
CA GLY A 53 -1.86 10.12 -10.81
C GLY A 53 -2.19 8.63 -10.85
N TYR A 54 -2.11 7.95 -9.70
CA TYR A 54 -2.62 6.59 -9.56
C TYR A 54 -3.96 6.62 -8.84
N ASP A 55 -4.88 5.78 -9.30
CA ASP A 55 -6.03 5.38 -8.51
C ASP A 55 -5.59 4.41 -7.40
N PHE A 56 -6.19 4.57 -6.22
CA PHE A 56 -5.86 3.79 -5.03
C PHE A 56 -7.15 3.35 -4.36
N ASP A 57 -7.40 2.06 -4.46
CA ASP A 57 -8.48 1.36 -3.76
C ASP A 57 -7.87 0.44 -2.70
N TRP A 58 -8.60 0.23 -1.60
CA TRP A 58 -8.21 -0.76 -0.63
C TRP A 58 -9.39 -1.41 0.05
N GLU A 59 -9.19 -2.66 0.47
CA GLU A 59 -10.15 -3.44 1.23
C GLU A 59 -9.46 -4.08 2.44
N GLU A 60 -10.22 -4.26 3.52
CA GLU A 60 -9.81 -5.06 4.68
C GLU A 60 -10.75 -6.27 4.80
N GLU A 61 -10.18 -7.48 4.69
CA GLU A 61 -10.93 -8.72 4.90
C GLU A 61 -10.14 -9.66 5.81
N ASN A 62 -10.74 -10.16 6.89
CA ASN A 62 -10.11 -11.16 7.78
C ASN A 62 -8.69 -10.76 8.27
N ASN A 63 -8.47 -9.50 8.65
CA ASN A 63 -7.17 -8.94 9.04
C ASN A 63 -6.11 -8.93 7.91
N LEU A 64 -6.55 -9.01 6.67
CA LEU A 64 -5.75 -8.82 5.47
C LEU A 64 -6.12 -7.48 4.83
N PHE A 65 -5.14 -6.59 4.73
CA PHE A 65 -5.21 -5.39 3.93
C PHE A 65 -4.85 -5.73 2.49
N VAL A 66 -5.67 -5.27 1.55
CA VAL A 66 -5.43 -5.41 0.12
C VAL A 66 -5.49 -4.02 -0.50
N ALA A 67 -4.34 -3.49 -0.92
CA ALA A 67 -4.27 -2.28 -1.75
C ALA A 67 -4.23 -2.64 -3.23
N ILE A 68 -5.03 -1.93 -4.03
CA ILE A 68 -5.09 -2.02 -5.48
C ILE A 68 -4.71 -0.65 -6.03
N ILE A 69 -3.60 -0.60 -6.77
CA ILE A 69 -3.05 0.62 -7.35
C ILE A 69 -3.18 0.52 -8.87
N THR A 70 -3.94 1.44 -9.45
CA THR A 70 -4.24 1.48 -10.88
C THR A 70 -3.65 2.76 -11.49
N PRO A 71 -2.72 2.68 -12.44
CA PRO A 71 -2.27 3.87 -13.16
C PRO A 71 -3.40 4.50 -13.98
N GLN A 72 -3.56 5.83 -13.92
CA GLN A 72 -4.43 6.60 -14.81
C GLN A 72 -3.74 6.96 -16.13
#